data_AF-A0A7Y9YDZ8-F1
#
_entry.id   AF-A0A7Y9YDZ8-F1
#
_cell.length_a   1.000
_cell.length_b   1.000
_cell.length_c   1.000
_cell.angle_alpha   90.00
_cell.angle_beta   90.00
_cell.angle_gamma   90.00
#
_symmetry.space_group_name_H-M   'P 1'
#
loop_
_entity.id
_entity.type
_entity.pdbx_description
1 polymer ?
#
loop_
_entity_poly.entity_id
_entity_poly.type
_entity_poly.pdbx_seq_one_letter_code
_entity_poly.pdbx_strand_id
1 'polypeptide(L)' 'MELTTCPECQAPAEIVGREVWSSTDGPVEHARVRCVRRHFFCLPTERLRLASARQDRAGAPMVDGDREVA' A
#
# COMPACT_ATOMS: atom_id res chain seq x y z
N MET A 1 -7.03 -2.82 -9.61
CA MET A 1 -6.98 -3.18 -8.17
C MET A 1 -5.66 -2.67 -7.64
N GLU A 2 -5.70 -1.80 -6.63
CA GLU A 2 -4.51 -1.15 -6.06
C GLU A 2 -4.37 -1.60 -4.60
N LEU A 3 -3.16 -2.02 -4.23
CA LEU A 3 -2.87 -2.60 -2.91
C LEU A 3 -2.04 -1.64 -2.07
N THR A 4 -2.24 -1.73 -0.76
CA THR A 4 -1.51 -0.99 0.26
C THR A 4 -1.44 -1.81 1.56
N THR A 5 -0.99 -1.23 2.66
CA THR A 5 -1.03 -1.86 3.99
C THR A 5 -2.00 -1.14 4.91
N CYS A 6 -2.62 -1.91 5.80
CA CYS A 6 -3.48 -1.36 6.85
C CYS A 6 -2.65 -0.50 7.83
N PRO A 7 -2.97 0.78 8.06
CA PRO A 7 -2.24 1.62 9.00
C PRO A 7 -2.21 1.05 10.43
N GLU A 8 -3.27 0.36 10.84
CA GLU A 8 -3.41 -0.19 12.20
C GLU A 8 -2.73 -1.56 12.37
N CYS A 9 -2.98 -2.50 11.47
CA CYS A 9 -2.55 -3.90 11.66
C CYS A 9 -1.50 -4.38 10.64
N GLN A 10 -1.07 -3.53 9.71
CA GLN A 10 -0.09 -3.80 8.66
C GLN A 10 -0.43 -4.97 7.71
N ALA A 11 -1.62 -5.55 7.82
CA ALA A 11 -2.11 -6.57 6.90
C ALA A 11 -2.35 -5.98 5.50
N PRO A 12 -2.31 -6.82 4.44
CA PRO A 12 -2.66 -6.39 3.09
C PRO A 12 -4.03 -5.72 3.04
N ALA A 13 -4.09 -4.60 2.32
CA ALA A 13 -5.30 -3.82 2.17
C ALA A 13 -5.49 -3.37 0.73
N GLU A 14 -6.75 -3.23 0.34
CA GLU A 14 -7.16 -2.75 -0.97
C GLU A 14 -7.65 -1.30 -0.86
N ILE A 15 -7.30 -0.49 -1.86
CA ILE A 15 -7.92 0.82 -2.06
C ILE A 15 -9.24 0.61 -2.80
N VAL A 16 -10.35 0.80 -2.08
CA VAL A 16 -11.71 0.55 -2.59
C VAL A 16 -12.35 1.77 -3.25
N GLY A 17 -11.69 2.94 -3.19
CA GLY A 17 -12.16 4.14 -3.85
C GLY A 17 -11.29 5.36 -3.52
N ARG A 18 -11.40 6.38 -4.37
CA ARG A 18 -10.70 7.66 -4.22
C ARG A 18 -11.70 8.78 -4.43
N GLU A 19 -11.58 9.83 -3.63
CA GLU A 19 -12.43 11.02 -3.70
C GLU A 19 -11.61 12.27 -3.42
N VAL A 20 -11.94 13.36 -4.11
CA VAL A 20 -11.33 14.66 -3.85
C VAL A 20 -12.30 15.47 -3.01
N TRP A 21 -11.83 15.93 -1.85
CA TRP A 21 -12.60 16.76 -0.94
C TRP A 21 -12.04 18.16 -0.92
N SER A 22 -12.92 19.17 -0.90
CA SER A 22 -12.49 20.56 -0.71
C SER A 22 -11.93 20.75 0.70
N SER A 23 -10.79 21.41 0.82
CA SER A 23 -10.18 21.82 2.10
C SER A 23 -9.77 23.29 2.05
N THR A 24 -9.35 23.84 3.18
CA THR A 24 -8.90 25.23 3.33
C THR A 24 -7.67 25.54 2.50
N ASP A 25 -6.74 24.59 2.41
CA ASP A 25 -5.48 24.74 1.65
C ASP A 25 -5.59 24.16 0.22
N GLY A 26 -6.82 24.02 -0.28
CA GLY A 26 -7.12 23.46 -1.59
C GLY A 26 -7.68 22.03 -1.53
N PRO A 27 -7.97 21.43 -2.69
CA PRO A 27 -8.55 20.09 -2.76
C PRO A 27 -7.57 19.02 -2.26
N VAL A 28 -8.06 18.06 -1.48
CA VAL A 28 -7.28 16.94 -0.94
C VAL A 28 -7.86 15.62 -1.43
N GLU A 29 -7.02 14.80 -2.06
CA GLU A 29 -7.39 13.46 -2.50
C GLU A 29 -7.35 12.50 -1.30
N HIS A 30 -8.46 11.81 -1.06
CA HIS A 30 -8.62 10.79 -0.04
C HIS A 30 -8.81 9.42 -0.67
N ALA A 31 -8.19 8.41 -0.08
CA ALA A 31 -8.41 7.02 -0.42
C ALA A 31 -9.18 6.32 0.69
N ARG A 32 -10.14 5.50 0.26
CA ARG A 32 -10.80 4.52 1.13
C ARG A 32 -10.06 3.21 1.05
N VAL A 33 -9.66 2.68 2.20
CA VAL A 33 -8.84 1.48 2.33
C VAL A 33 -9.58 0.44 3.15
N ARG A 34 -9.56 -0.81 2.69
CA ARG A 34 -10.12 -1.96 3.42
C ARG A 34 -9.09 -3.08 3.48
N CYS A 35 -8.75 -3.53 4.70
CA CYS A 35 -7.83 -4.66 4.87
C CYS A 35 -8.53 -6.00 4.96
N VAL A 36 -7.77 -7.10 4.82
CA VAL A 36 -8.29 -8.47 4.99
C VAL A 36 -8.86 -8.73 6.39
N ARG A 37 -8.43 -7.96 7.41
CA ARG A 37 -8.99 -7.98 8.77
C ARG A 37 -10.20 -7.07 8.94
N ARG A 38 -10.72 -6.50 7.84
CA ARG A 38 -11.92 -5.66 7.75
C ARG A 38 -11.85 -4.30 8.43
N HIS A 39 -10.67 -3.81 8.80
CA HIS A 39 -10.53 -2.39 9.16
C HIS A 39 -10.77 -1.51 7.94
N PHE A 40 -11.40 -0.36 8.16
CA PHE A 40 -11.78 0.59 7.12
C PHE A 40 -11.24 1.97 7.47
N PHE A 41 -10.56 2.60 6.52
CA PHE A 41 -10.00 3.93 6.70
C PHE A 41 -10.33 4.81 5.51
N CYS A 42 -10.53 6.10 5.77
CA CYS A 42 -10.49 7.14 4.76
C CYS A 42 -9.35 8.08 5.15
N LEU A 43 -8.31 8.16 4.33
CA LEU A 43 -7.11 8.94 4.62
C LEU A 43 -6.60 9.66 3.37
N PRO A 44 -5.94 10.83 3.52
CA PRO A 44 -5.26 11.49 2.42
C PRO A 44 -4.29 10.55 1.71
N THR A 45 -4.23 10.60 0.38
CA THR A 45 -3.41 9.69 -0.42
C THR A 45 -1.91 9.87 -0.16
N GLU A 46 -1.50 11.04 0.33
CA GLU A 46 -0.13 11.31 0.80
C GLU A 46 0.29 10.36 1.94
N ARG A 47 -0.66 9.93 2.78
CA ARG A 47 -0.39 9.01 3.90
C ARG A 47 -0.25 7.56 3.47
N LEU A 48 -0.66 7.21 2.24
CA LEU A 48 -0.47 5.87 1.69
C LEU A 48 0.97 5.60 1.23
N ARG A 49 1.73 6.65 0.86
CA ARG A 49 3.10 6.52 0.32
C ARG A 49 4.08 5.88 1.31
N LEU A 50 3.78 5.89 2.61
CA LEU A 50 4.59 5.23 3.64
C LEU A 50 4.42 3.70 3.68
N ALA A 51 3.34 3.17 3.08
CA ALA A 51 3.00 1.75 3.09
C ALA A 51 3.53 0.98 1.85
N SER A 52 3.56 1.63 0.68
CA SER A 52 3.84 0.97 -0.61
C SER A 52 5.33 0.70 -0.87
N ALA A 53 6.26 1.51 -0.35
CA ALA A 53 7.69 1.38 -0.63
C ALA A 53 8.33 0.06 -0.15
N ARG A 54 7.64 -0.73 0.67
CA ARG A 54 8.06 -2.08 1.08
C ARG A 54 7.56 -3.19 0.14
N GLN A 55 6.60 -2.92 -0.73
CA GLN A 55 5.91 -3.93 -1.54
C GLN A 55 6.58 -4.16 -2.91
N ASP A 56 7.29 -3.16 -3.44
CA ASP A 56 7.98 -3.25 -4.74
C ASP A 56 9.22 -4.18 -4.72
N ARG A 57 9.68 -4.63 -3.55
CA ARG A 57 10.79 -5.60 -3.42
C ARG A 57 10.36 -7.06 -3.32
N ALA A 58 9.06 -7.36 -3.30
CA ALA A 58 8.56 -8.75 -3.20
C ALA A 58 8.47 -9.47 -4.56
N GLY A 59 9.05 -8.91 -5.64
CA GLY A 59 8.84 -9.35 -7.02
C GLY A 59 10.07 -9.81 -7.82
N ALA A 60 11.23 -10.04 -7.20
CA ALA A 60 12.37 -10.64 -7.92
C ALA A 60 12.97 -11.82 -7.13
N PRO A 61 12.77 -13.08 -7.57
CA PRO A 61 13.66 -14.16 -7.16
C PRO A 61 14.97 -13.97 -7.93
N MET A 62 16.04 -13.54 -7.26
CA MET A 62 17.38 -13.82 -7.74
C MET A 62 17.73 -15.25 -7.32
N VAL A 63 17.48 -16.22 -8.19
CA VAL A 63 18.08 -17.55 -8.11
C VAL A 63 18.64 -17.92 -9.48
N ASP A 64 19.94 -18.22 -9.51
CA ASP A 64 20.62 -19.38 -10.13
C ASP A 64 22.12 -19.15 -9.87
N GLY A 65 22.96 -20.05 -9.37
CA GLY A 65 22.88 -21.49 -9.14
C GLY A 65 24.31 -21.96 -8.81
N ASP A 66 24.40 -23.05 -8.07
CA ASP A 66 25.62 -23.69 -7.56
C ASP A 66 26.63 -24.16 -8.63
N ARG A 67 27.94 -23.93 -8.40
CA ARG A 67 29.07 -24.87 -8.68
C ARG A 67 30.42 -24.22 -8.30
N GLU A 68 31.44 -24.88 -7.76
CA GLU A 68 31.82 -26.29 -7.75
C GLU A 68 32.86 -26.52 -6.63
N VAL A 69 32.89 -27.74 -6.09
CA VAL A 69 33.91 -28.22 -5.14
C VAL A 69 35.30 -28.30 -5.79
N ALA A 70 36.34 -27.94 -5.04
CA ALA A 70 37.72 -28.40 -5.25
C ALA A 70 38.43 -28.51 -3.90
#